data_AF-I0AJ26-F1
#
_entry.id   AF-I0AJ26-F1
#
_cell.length_a   1.000
_cell.length_b   1.000
_cell.length_c   1.000
_cell.angle_alpha   90.00
_cell.angle_beta   90.00
_cell.angle_gamma   90.00
#
_symmetry.space_group_name_H-M   'P 1'
#
loop_
_entity.id
_entity.type
_entity.pdbx_description
1 polymer ?
#
loop_
_entity_poly.entity_id
_entity_poly.type
_entity_poly.pdbx_seq_one_letter_code
_entity_poly.pdbx_strand_id
1 'polypeptide(L)'
;MIACKERPPITEDKFVQIYANLVSAPDSISVDSLMFADYKQKVFSNYGFSEKNYEQTVKFYNQTPEKWEEFFRKVIKYIESTNDSSKSEI
;
A
#
# COMPACT_ATOMS: atom_id res chain seq x y z
N MET A 1 14.79 11.59 28.11
CA MET A 1 13.62 11.04 27.40
C MET A 1 13.98 10.94 25.93
N ILE A 2 14.27 9.73 25.44
CA ILE A 2 14.55 9.53 24.02
C ILE A 2 13.19 9.36 23.36
N ALA A 3 12.68 10.44 22.75
CA ALA A 3 11.60 10.31 21.79
C ALA A 3 12.14 9.46 20.64
N CYS A 4 11.97 8.14 20.72
CA CYS A 4 12.20 7.27 19.59
C CYS A 4 11.21 7.76 18.54
N LYS A 5 11.71 8.45 17.51
CA LYS A 5 10.90 8.77 16.34
C LYS A 5 10.46 7.43 15.79
N GLU A 6 9.23 7.00 16.12
CA GLU A 6 8.66 5.77 15.62
C GLU A 6 8.84 5.79 14.10
N ARG A 7 9.49 4.77 13.56
CA ARG A 7 9.63 4.63 12.11
C ARG A 7 8.68 3.52 11.68
N PRO A 8 7.92 3.71 10.60
CA PRO A 8 7.08 2.64 10.11
C PRO A 8 7.99 1.48 9.66
N PRO A 9 7.56 0.22 9.88
CA PRO A 9 8.32 -0.94 9.42
C PRO A 9 8.36 -1.04 7.88
N ILE A 10 7.40 -0.43 7.18
CA ILE A 10 7.38 -0.31 5.73
C ILE A 10 7.80 1.11 5.34
N THR A 11 8.81 1.23 4.49
CA THR A 11 9.21 2.51 3.89
C THR A 11 8.10 3.06 3.01
N GLU A 12 7.93 4.38 2.95
CA GLU A 12 6.84 5.02 2.21
C GLU A 12 6.73 4.58 0.74
N ASP A 13 7.83 4.46 0.00
CA ASP A 13 7.83 3.96 -1.40
C ASP A 13 7.17 2.57 -1.53
N LYS A 14 7.56 1.65 -0.65
CA LYS A 14 6.98 0.30 -0.59
C LYS A 14 5.53 0.32 -0.10
N PHE A 15 5.20 1.20 0.83
CA PHE A 15 3.84 1.36 1.29
C PHE A 15 2.93 1.88 0.18
N VAL A 16 3.40 2.83 -0.63
CA VAL A 16 2.70 3.34 -1.83
C VAL A 16 2.44 2.20 -2.82
N GLN A 17 3.46 1.41 -3.15
CA GLN A 17 3.33 0.26 -4.04
C GLN A 17 2.33 -0.78 -3.51
N ILE A 18 2.45 -1.17 -2.24
CA ILE A 18 1.54 -2.14 -1.61
C ILE A 18 0.11 -1.62 -1.63
N TYR A 19 -0.13 -0.39 -1.17
CA TYR A 19 -1.46 0.18 -1.09
C TYR A 19 -2.10 0.31 -2.48
N ALA A 20 -1.35 0.76 -3.49
CA ALA A 20 -1.79 0.81 -4.87
C ALA A 20 -2.25 -0.58 -5.38
N ASN A 21 -1.45 -1.63 -5.13
CA ASN A 21 -1.82 -3.00 -5.52
C ASN A 21 -3.08 -3.50 -4.81
N LEU A 22 -3.31 -3.09 -3.56
CA LEU A 22 -4.51 -3.45 -2.80
C LEU A 22 -5.77 -2.75 -3.33
N VAL A 23 -5.69 -1.45 -3.63
CA VAL A 23 -6.84 -0.71 -4.15
C VAL A 23 -7.14 -0.99 -5.62
N SER A 24 -6.13 -1.43 -6.38
CA SER A 24 -6.28 -1.89 -7.76
C SER A 24 -6.59 -3.39 -7.86
N ALA A 25 -7.00 -4.03 -6.76
CA ALA A 25 -7.43 -5.42 -6.79
C ALA A 25 -8.60 -5.62 -7.78
N PRO A 26 -8.58 -6.68 -8.60
CA PRO A 26 -9.69 -6.98 -9.51
C PRO A 26 -11.03 -7.09 -8.78
N ASP A 27 -12.12 -6.58 -9.38
CA ASP A 27 -13.47 -6.63 -8.78
C ASP A 27 -13.91 -8.05 -8.40
N SER A 28 -13.54 -9.05 -9.21
CA SER A 28 -13.82 -10.46 -8.94
C SER A 28 -13.16 -10.98 -7.67
N ILE A 29 -12.08 -10.34 -7.21
CA ILE A 29 -11.35 -10.67 -5.98
C ILE A 29 -11.86 -9.82 -4.82
N SER A 30 -12.14 -8.52 -5.04
CA SER A 30 -12.51 -7.58 -3.97
C SER A 30 -13.89 -7.86 -3.35
N VAL A 31 -14.83 -8.44 -4.12
CA VAL A 31 -16.17 -8.79 -3.63
C VAL A 31 -16.21 -10.05 -2.77
N ASP A 32 -15.18 -10.88 -2.81
CA ASP A 32 -15.06 -12.11 -2.01
C ASP A 32 -14.02 -11.91 -0.90
N SER A 33 -14.47 -11.97 0.36
CA SER A 33 -13.62 -11.66 1.51
C SER A 33 -12.48 -12.65 1.72
N LEU A 34 -12.64 -13.92 1.32
CA LEU A 34 -11.60 -14.94 1.43
C LEU A 34 -10.57 -14.74 0.32
N MET A 35 -11.01 -14.56 -0.92
CA MET A 35 -10.09 -14.29 -2.04
C MET A 35 -9.34 -12.98 -1.85
N PHE A 36 -9.98 -11.96 -1.30
CA PHE A 36 -9.32 -10.71 -0.96
C PHE A 36 -8.29 -10.87 0.18
N ALA A 37 -8.57 -11.71 1.18
CA ALA A 37 -7.60 -12.01 2.23
C ALA A 37 -6.35 -12.72 1.68
N ASP A 38 -6.53 -13.74 0.84
CA ASP A 38 -5.45 -14.42 0.12
C ASP A 38 -4.67 -13.46 -0.77
N TYR A 39 -5.36 -12.57 -1.48
CA TYR A 39 -4.75 -11.55 -2.33
C TYR A 39 -3.88 -10.59 -1.50
N LYS A 40 -4.39 -10.07 -0.37
CA LYS A 40 -3.61 -9.23 0.56
C LYS A 40 -2.33 -9.94 1.00
N GLN A 41 -2.44 -11.20 1.43
CA GLN A 41 -1.29 -11.97 1.89
C GLN A 41 -0.23 -12.14 0.78
N LYS A 42 -0.67 -12.41 -0.46
CA LYS A 42 0.23 -12.50 -1.62
C LYS A 42 0.91 -11.17 -1.91
N VAL A 43 0.16 -10.06 -1.91
CA VAL A 43 0.72 -8.72 -2.11
C VAL A 43 1.79 -8.44 -1.06
N PHE A 44 1.50 -8.64 0.24
CA PHE A 44 2.49 -8.39 1.28
C PHE A 44 3.75 -9.25 1.13
N SER A 45 3.57 -10.53 0.82
CA SER A 45 4.66 -11.49 0.63
C SER A 45 5.56 -11.13 -0.55
N ASN A 46 5.00 -10.62 -1.65
CA ASN A 46 5.76 -10.17 -2.81
C ASN A 46 6.73 -9.03 -2.48
N TYR A 47 6.42 -8.21 -1.48
CA TYR A 47 7.29 -7.14 -1.01
C TYR A 47 8.11 -7.53 0.24
N GLY A 48 8.03 -8.79 0.70
CA GLY A 48 8.76 -9.27 1.88
C GLY A 48 8.22 -8.74 3.21
N PHE A 49 6.96 -8.31 3.26
CA PHE A 49 6.33 -7.81 4.48
C PHE A 49 5.21 -8.73 4.97
N SER A 50 4.92 -8.65 6.26
CA SER A 50 3.77 -9.30 6.87
C SER A 50 2.60 -8.33 7.00
N GLU A 51 1.39 -8.85 7.21
CA GLU A 51 0.21 -8.04 7.53
C GLU A 51 0.47 -7.16 8.76
N LYS A 52 1.16 -7.68 9.77
CA LYS A 52 1.54 -6.91 10.97
C LYS A 52 2.40 -5.69 10.64
N ASN A 53 3.36 -5.81 9.70
CA ASN A 53 4.15 -4.65 9.26
C ASN A 53 3.27 -3.60 8.60
N TYR A 54 2.30 -4.03 7.79
CA TYR A 54 1.34 -3.14 7.14
C TYR A 54 0.46 -2.43 8.18
N GLU A 55 -0.13 -3.16 9.12
CA GLU A 55 -0.95 -2.59 10.20
C GLU A 55 -0.19 -1.59 11.06
N GLN A 56 1.07 -1.89 11.42
CA GLN A 56 1.91 -0.97 12.18
C GLN A 56 2.24 0.30 11.38
N THR A 57 2.45 0.17 10.07
CA THR A 57 2.65 1.32 9.18
C THR A 57 1.39 2.18 9.09
N VAL A 58 0.22 1.57 8.90
CA VAL A 58 -1.07 2.29 8.90
C VAL A 58 -1.29 3.01 10.22
N LYS A 59 -1.03 2.35 11.37
CA LYS A 59 -1.11 2.98 12.69
C LYS A 59 -0.18 4.18 12.82
N PHE A 60 1.05 4.10 12.30
CA PHE A 60 1.98 5.22 12.29
C PHE A 60 1.47 6.41 11.45
N TYR A 61 0.90 6.16 10.26
CA TYR A 61 0.29 7.22 9.46
C TYR A 61 -0.96 7.82 10.14
N ASN A 62 -1.75 7.00 10.84
CA ASN A 62 -2.91 7.46 11.61
C ASN A 62 -2.56 8.39 12.77
N GLN A 63 -1.33 8.32 13.31
CA GLN A 63 -0.84 9.28 14.32
C GLN A 63 -0.55 10.67 13.72
N THR A 64 -0.40 10.80 12.40
CA THR A 64 -0.13 12.08 11.74
C THR A 64 -0.99 12.21 10.47
N PRO A 65 -2.25 12.65 10.59
CA PRO A 65 -3.20 12.70 9.48
C PRO A 65 -2.69 13.45 8.24
N GLU A 66 -1.88 14.49 8.43
CA GLU A 66 -1.28 15.28 7.34
C GLU A 66 -0.41 14.45 6.39
N LYS A 67 0.19 13.34 6.86
CA LYS A 67 0.99 12.44 6.02
C LYS A 67 0.13 11.68 5.00
N TRP A 68 -1.15 11.47 5.28
CA TRP A 68 -2.04 10.79 4.36
C TRP A 68 -2.22 11.55 3.06
N GLU A 69 -2.26 12.89 3.12
CA GLU A 69 -2.47 13.70 1.92
C GLU A 69 -1.32 13.53 0.91
N GLU A 70 -0.06 13.63 1.37
CA GLU A 70 1.10 13.40 0.52
C GLU A 70 1.20 11.94 0.06
N PHE A 71 0.92 11.00 0.96
CA PHE A 71 0.91 9.58 0.64
C PHE A 71 -0.08 9.26 -0.49
N PHE A 72 -1.33 9.72 -0.40
CA PHE A 72 -2.34 9.45 -1.43
C PHE A 72 -1.99 10.08 -2.76
N ARG A 73 -1.38 11.28 -2.78
CA ARG A 73 -0.83 11.86 -4.02
C ARG A 73 0.19 10.93 -4.69
N LYS A 74 1.09 10.32 -3.90
CA LYS A 74 2.08 9.35 -4.43
C LYS A 74 1.42 8.07 -4.93
N VAL A 75 0.40 7.57 -4.24
CA VAL A 75 -0.41 6.40 -4.66
C VAL A 75 -1.10 6.67 -6.00
N ILE A 76 -1.81 7.79 -6.13
CA ILE A 76 -2.50 8.16 -7.37
C ILE A 76 -1.49 8.22 -8.52
N LYS A 77 -0.38 8.95 -8.34
CA LYS A 77 0.67 9.06 -9.34
C LYS A 77 1.26 7.70 -9.75
N TYR A 78 1.45 6.80 -8.79
CA TYR A 78 1.94 5.44 -9.05
C TYR A 78 0.94 4.63 -9.89
N ILE A 79 -0.34 4.68 -9.55
CA ILE A 79 -1.41 4.00 -10.29
C ILE A 79 -1.53 4.55 -11.71
N GLU A 80 -1.49 5.88 -11.87
CA GLU A 80 -1.52 6.53 -13.18
C GLU A 80 -0.34 6.10 -14.04
N SER A 81 0.88 6.10 -13.49
CA SER A 81 2.09 5.69 -14.21
C SER A 81 2.05 4.21 -14.62
N THR A 82 1.47 3.36 -13.77
CA THR A 82 1.33 1.92 -14.04
C THR A 82 0.28 1.64 -15.13
N ASN A 83 -0.82 2.40 -15.14
CA ASN A 83 -1.85 2.32 -16.18
C ASN A 83 -1.38 2.91 -17.52
N ASP A 84 -0.63 4.01 -17.50
CA ASP A 84 -0.10 4.65 -18.71
C ASP A 84 0.95 3.76 -19.41
N SER A 85 1.77 3.05 -18.64
CA SER A 85 2.70 2.04 -19.16
C SER A 85 1.99 0.88 -19.87
N SER A 86 0.69 0.66 -19.63
CA SER A 86 -0.13 -0.33 -20.33
C SER A 86 -0.75 0.20 -21.64
N LYS A 87 -0.57 1.49 -21.97
CA LYS A 87 -1.10 2.13 -23.19
C LYS A 87 -0.06 2.39 -24.29
N SER A 88 1.21 2.03 -24.09
CA SER A 88 2.28 2.23 -25.09
C SER A 88 2.68 0.94 -25.82
N GLU A 89 1.73 0.08 -26.22
CA GLU A 89 1.95 -0.95 -27.24
C GLU A 89 0.66 -1.20 -28.04
N ILE A 90 0.22 -0.21 -28.84
CA ILE A 90 -0.61 -0.42 -30.06
C ILE A 90 -0.21 0.62 -31.10
#